data_AF-A0A1Q9VB72-F1
#
_entry.id   AF-A0A1Q9VB72-F1
#
_cell.length_a   1.000
_cell.length_b   1.000
_cell.length_c   1.000
_cell.angle_alpha   90.00
_cell.angle_beta   90.00
_cell.angle_gamma   90.00
#
_symmetry.space_group_name_H-M   'P 1'
#
loop_
_entity.id
_entity.type
_entity.pdbx_description
1 polymer ?
#
loop_
_entity_poly.entity_id
_entity_poly.type
_entity_poly.pdbx_seq_one_letter_code
_entity_poly.pdbx_strand_id
1 'polypeptide(L)'
;MRAARAWRRPFLGLRRTDTEAVCTALGLPWWDDPTNAVGGAGEPPLRSRVRAAVVPALVDVLGPGAVPGLARTADLLRDDADLLDALAAELLDRAVVAGGQDDPASPGVVELDVGTLAAAHPALRRRALRAAALRAGCPDGDLFAVHVAALDALVARWRGQGPVHLPGDRRASRSCGRLSLGPPDPPPGPSRRPPRPAPAPQE
;
A
#
# COMPACT_ATOMS: atom_id res chain seq x y z
N MET A 1 -0.56 8.74 -18.73
CA MET A 1 -1.15 7.41 -18.44
C MET A 1 -0.34 6.32 -19.16
N ARG A 2 0.62 5.67 -18.50
CA ARG A 2 1.15 4.41 -19.02
C ARG A 2 0.10 3.35 -18.71
N ALA A 3 -0.59 2.86 -19.73
CA ALA A 3 -1.40 1.65 -19.60
C ALA A 3 -0.44 0.52 -19.21
N ALA A 4 -0.37 0.19 -17.92
CA ALA A 4 0.24 -1.05 -17.49
C ALA A 4 -0.41 -2.16 -18.31
N ARG A 5 0.41 -2.99 -18.98
CA ARG A 5 -0.07 -4.12 -19.77
C ARG A 5 -1.04 -4.90 -18.89
N ALA A 6 -2.32 -4.86 -19.23
CA ALA A 6 -3.35 -5.38 -18.34
C ALA A 6 -3.22 -6.91 -18.32
N TRP A 7 -2.70 -7.45 -17.22
CA TRP A 7 -2.61 -8.88 -17.00
C TRP A 7 -4.03 -9.46 -17.04
N ARG A 8 -4.30 -10.34 -18.00
CA ARG A 8 -5.59 -11.03 -18.13
C ARG A 8 -5.50 -12.40 -17.46
N ARG A 9 -6.59 -12.83 -16.82
CA ARG A 9 -6.71 -14.14 -16.17
C ARG A 9 -7.96 -14.88 -16.69
N PRO A 10 -7.99 -15.25 -17.99
CA PRO A 10 -9.19 -15.81 -18.62
C PRO A 10 -9.68 -17.11 -17.98
N PHE A 11 -8.80 -17.88 -17.34
CA PHE A 11 -9.14 -19.14 -16.66
C PHE A 11 -9.37 -19.00 -15.15
N LEU A 12 -9.49 -17.78 -14.61
CA LEU A 12 -9.64 -17.57 -13.17
C LEU A 12 -10.90 -18.26 -12.59
N GLY A 13 -11.96 -18.38 -13.38
CA GLY A 13 -13.20 -19.05 -12.98
C GLY A 13 -13.24 -20.56 -13.25
N LEU A 14 -12.20 -21.13 -13.88
CA LEU A 14 -12.15 -22.56 -14.19
C LEU A 14 -11.39 -23.32 -13.11
N ARG A 15 -11.81 -24.56 -12.83
CA ARG A 15 -11.03 -25.45 -11.98
C ARG A 15 -9.92 -26.10 -12.80
N ARG A 16 -8.86 -26.51 -12.09
CA ARG A 16 -7.79 -27.32 -12.68
C ARG A 16 -8.34 -28.60 -13.35
N THR A 17 -9.29 -29.26 -12.69
CA THR A 17 -9.95 -30.46 -13.21
C THR A 17 -10.64 -30.20 -14.54
N ASP A 18 -11.23 -29.02 -14.72
CA ASP A 18 -11.93 -28.66 -15.96
C ASP A 18 -10.91 -28.47 -17.09
N THR A 19 -9.79 -27.78 -16.81
CA THR A 19 -8.71 -27.60 -17.79
C THR A 19 -8.03 -28.92 -18.17
N GLU A 20 -7.82 -29.83 -17.21
CA GLU A 20 -7.25 -31.15 -17.46
C GLU A 20 -8.21 -32.02 -18.29
N ALA A 21 -9.51 -32.01 -17.98
CA ALA A 21 -10.52 -32.73 -18.74
C ALA A 21 -10.60 -32.27 -20.20
N VAL A 22 -10.48 -30.96 -20.45
CA VAL A 22 -10.41 -30.41 -21.82
C VAL A 22 -9.15 -30.87 -22.54
N CYS A 23 -7.98 -30.82 -21.89
CA CYS A 23 -6.74 -31.31 -22.48
C CYS A 23 -6.84 -32.81 -22.83
N THR A 24 -7.39 -33.63 -21.94
CA THR A 24 -7.61 -35.06 -22.19
C THR A 24 -8.57 -35.29 -23.36
N ALA A 25 -9.71 -34.59 -23.39
CA ALA A 25 -10.70 -34.73 -24.45
C ALA A 25 -10.16 -34.34 -25.85
N LEU A 26 -9.22 -33.40 -25.90
CA LEU A 26 -8.57 -32.94 -27.12
C LEU A 26 -7.25 -33.65 -27.44
N GLY A 27 -6.81 -34.60 -26.60
CA GLY A 27 -5.53 -35.28 -26.76
C GLY A 27 -4.31 -34.35 -26.64
N LEU A 28 -4.44 -33.24 -25.91
CA LEU A 28 -3.37 -32.26 -25.72
C LEU A 28 -2.45 -32.67 -24.56
N PRO A 29 -1.15 -32.92 -24.81
CA PRO A 29 -0.19 -33.13 -23.74
C PRO A 29 0.12 -31.81 -23.04
N TRP A 30 0.37 -31.87 -21.73
CA TRP A 30 0.85 -30.72 -20.95
C TRP A 30 2.15 -31.07 -20.22
N TRP A 31 2.90 -30.04 -19.85
CA TRP A 31 4.11 -30.17 -19.06
C TRP A 31 3.81 -30.02 -17.57
N ASP A 32 4.23 -30.99 -16.77
CA ASP A 32 4.22 -30.88 -15.31
C ASP A 32 5.49 -30.18 -14.82
N ASP A 33 5.35 -28.89 -14.49
CA ASP A 33 6.43 -28.08 -13.93
C ASP A 33 6.95 -28.70 -12.60
N PRO A 34 8.26 -29.00 -12.49
CA PRO A 34 8.88 -29.58 -11.29
C PRO A 34 8.62 -28.81 -10.00
N THR A 35 8.38 -27.50 -10.05
CA THR A 35 8.07 -26.65 -8.88
C THR A 35 6.68 -26.93 -8.27
N ASN A 36 5.86 -27.73 -8.95
CA ASN A 36 4.56 -28.18 -8.46
C ASN A 36 4.64 -29.37 -7.50
N ALA A 37 5.73 -30.15 -7.55
CA ALA A 37 5.90 -31.34 -6.71
C ALA A 37 6.37 -30.96 -5.30
N VAL A 38 5.75 -31.55 -4.29
CA VAL A 38 6.11 -31.35 -2.87
C VAL A 38 7.43 -32.07 -2.50
N GLY A 39 7.88 -33.02 -3.34
CA GLY A 39 9.07 -33.86 -3.12
C GLY A 39 10.27 -33.62 -4.04
N GLY A 40 10.40 -32.43 -4.65
CA GLY A 40 11.59 -32.08 -5.43
C GLY A 40 12.85 -31.92 -4.56
N ALA A 41 14.01 -31.66 -5.18
CA ALA A 41 15.32 -31.56 -4.50
C ALA A 41 15.50 -30.33 -3.56
N GLY A 42 14.41 -29.72 -3.09
CA GLY A 42 14.41 -28.57 -2.20
C GLY A 42 13.04 -28.35 -1.56
N GLU A 43 12.96 -27.39 -0.62
CA GLU A 43 11.69 -27.07 0.04
C GLU A 43 10.69 -26.50 -1.01
N PRO A 44 9.49 -27.09 -1.13
CA PRO A 44 8.51 -26.63 -2.11
C PRO A 44 8.05 -25.20 -1.81
N PRO A 45 7.80 -24.37 -2.84
CA PRO A 45 7.26 -23.03 -2.66
C PRO A 45 5.99 -23.03 -1.81
N LEU A 46 5.77 -21.98 -1.00
CA LEU A 46 4.60 -21.86 -0.13
C LEU A 46 3.28 -22.10 -0.89
N ARG A 47 3.16 -21.61 -2.12
CA ARG A 47 1.99 -21.84 -3.00
C ARG A 47 1.70 -23.33 -3.23
N SER A 48 2.75 -24.12 -3.46
CA SER A 48 2.64 -25.56 -3.75
C SER A 48 2.25 -26.31 -2.48
N ARG A 49 2.84 -25.93 -1.34
CA ARG A 49 2.48 -26.48 -0.01
C ARG A 49 1.03 -26.18 0.37
N VAL A 50 0.56 -24.94 0.16
CA VAL A 50 -0.85 -24.57 0.42
C VAL A 50 -1.79 -25.41 -0.43
N ARG A 51 -1.51 -25.54 -1.74
CA ARG A 51 -2.35 -26.34 -2.65
C ARG A 51 -2.37 -27.83 -2.29
N ALA A 52 -1.23 -28.38 -1.89
CA ALA A 52 -1.09 -29.82 -1.66
C ALA A 52 -1.49 -30.28 -0.24
N ALA A 53 -1.34 -29.42 0.78
CA ALA A 53 -1.61 -29.79 2.17
C ALA A 53 -2.79 -29.04 2.78
N VAL A 54 -2.83 -27.71 2.62
CA VAL A 54 -3.83 -26.87 3.32
C VAL A 54 -5.19 -26.94 2.66
N VAL A 55 -5.26 -26.81 1.33
CA VAL A 55 -6.54 -26.84 0.61
C VAL A 55 -7.26 -28.19 0.77
N PRO A 56 -6.59 -29.35 0.64
CA PRO A 56 -7.24 -30.64 0.91
C PRO A 56 -7.69 -30.78 2.36
N ALA A 57 -6.89 -30.35 3.33
CA ALA A 57 -7.29 -30.40 4.75
C ALA A 57 -8.52 -29.54 5.05
N LEU A 58 -8.65 -28.37 4.41
CA LEU A 58 -9.86 -27.54 4.52
C LEU A 58 -11.09 -28.26 3.96
N VAL A 59 -10.95 -28.95 2.82
CA VAL A 59 -12.05 -29.70 2.20
C VAL A 59 -12.43 -30.94 3.02
N ASP A 60 -11.45 -31.62 3.61
CA ASP A 60 -11.66 -32.78 4.48
C ASP A 60 -12.46 -32.40 5.74
N VAL A 61 -12.09 -31.29 6.40
CA VAL A 61 -12.72 -30.86 7.66
C VAL A 61 -14.05 -30.12 7.43
N LEU A 62 -14.13 -29.25 6.42
CA LEU A 62 -15.29 -28.35 6.21
C LEU A 62 -16.21 -28.80 5.05
N GLY A 63 -15.81 -29.82 4.31
CA GLY A 63 -16.54 -30.34 3.14
C GLY A 63 -16.21 -29.64 1.81
N PRO A 64 -16.76 -30.16 0.69
CA PRO A 64 -16.46 -29.70 -0.67
C PRO A 64 -16.86 -28.24 -0.96
N GLY A 65 -17.72 -27.66 -0.11
CA GLY A 65 -18.16 -26.26 -0.21
C GLY A 65 -17.12 -25.23 0.26
N ALA A 66 -16.03 -25.65 0.92
CA ALA A 66 -15.05 -24.75 1.51
C ALA A 66 -14.37 -23.84 0.48
N VAL A 67 -13.78 -24.42 -0.57
CA VAL A 67 -13.06 -23.66 -1.61
C VAL A 67 -13.99 -22.75 -2.41
N PRO A 68 -15.18 -23.20 -2.89
CA PRO A 68 -16.15 -22.31 -3.53
C PRO A 68 -16.65 -21.20 -2.63
N GLY A 69 -16.82 -21.47 -1.33
CA GLY A 69 -17.18 -20.45 -0.33
C GLY A 69 -16.12 -19.36 -0.22
N LEU A 70 -14.86 -19.75 -0.09
CA LEU A 70 -13.71 -18.82 -0.07
C LEU A 70 -13.62 -17.98 -1.34
N ALA A 71 -13.85 -18.59 -2.52
CA ALA A 71 -13.86 -17.88 -3.79
C ALA A 71 -14.96 -16.80 -3.83
N ARG A 72 -16.20 -17.15 -3.46
CA ARG A 72 -17.30 -16.16 -3.39
C ARG A 72 -17.01 -15.03 -2.41
N THR A 73 -16.46 -15.34 -1.24
CA THR A 73 -16.06 -14.30 -0.27
C THR A 73 -14.96 -13.40 -0.85
N ALA A 74 -13.99 -13.96 -1.57
CA ALA A 74 -12.92 -13.18 -2.20
C ALA A 74 -13.45 -12.26 -3.31
N ASP A 75 -14.48 -12.69 -4.06
CA ASP A 75 -15.13 -11.85 -5.07
C ASP A 75 -15.88 -10.69 -4.41
N LEU A 76 -16.68 -10.95 -3.36
CA LEU A 76 -17.36 -9.89 -2.59
C LEU A 76 -16.37 -8.89 -1.99
N LEU A 77 -15.28 -9.38 -1.39
CA LEU A 77 -14.24 -8.52 -0.83
C LEU A 77 -13.50 -7.69 -1.89
N ARG A 78 -13.43 -8.18 -3.13
CA ARG A 78 -12.85 -7.41 -4.24
C ARG A 78 -13.76 -6.25 -4.61
N ASP A 79 -15.05 -6.50 -4.81
CA ASP A 79 -16.03 -5.46 -5.14
C ASP A 79 -16.06 -4.38 -4.05
N ASP A 80 -16.06 -4.78 -2.78
CA ASP A 80 -15.96 -3.88 -1.64
C ASP A 80 -14.65 -3.09 -1.62
N ALA A 81 -13.52 -3.74 -1.91
CA ALA A 81 -12.22 -3.08 -1.96
C ALA A 81 -12.15 -2.04 -3.08
N ASP A 82 -12.62 -2.37 -4.28
CA ASP A 82 -12.64 -1.49 -5.44
C ASP A 82 -13.46 -0.22 -5.16
N LEU A 83 -14.65 -0.38 -4.55
CA LEU A 83 -15.47 0.75 -4.13
C LEU A 83 -14.77 1.60 -3.05
N LEU A 84 -14.24 0.96 -2.01
CA LEU A 84 -13.59 1.67 -0.90
C LEU A 84 -12.33 2.41 -1.35
N ASP A 85 -11.60 1.87 -2.32
CA ASP A 85 -10.41 2.49 -2.88
C ASP A 85 -10.78 3.69 -3.75
N ALA A 86 -11.87 3.62 -4.52
CA ALA A 86 -12.40 4.76 -5.28
C ALA A 86 -12.84 5.91 -4.34
N LEU A 87 -13.64 5.60 -3.31
CA LEU A 87 -14.09 6.57 -2.31
C LEU A 87 -12.92 7.17 -1.51
N ALA A 88 -11.87 6.39 -1.26
CA ALA A 88 -10.67 6.86 -0.60
C ALA A 88 -9.84 7.79 -1.49
N ALA A 89 -9.79 7.55 -2.80
CA ALA A 89 -9.17 8.45 -3.76
C ALA A 89 -9.91 9.80 -3.81
N GLU A 90 -11.25 9.79 -3.86
CA GLU A 90 -12.07 11.00 -3.79
C GLU A 90 -11.87 11.77 -2.48
N LEU A 91 -11.79 11.05 -1.35
CA LEU A 91 -11.47 11.66 -0.05
C LEU A 91 -10.09 12.31 -0.07
N LEU A 92 -9.09 11.62 -0.62
CA LEU A 92 -7.73 12.13 -0.71
C LEU A 92 -7.70 13.41 -1.56
N ASP A 93 -8.35 13.41 -2.72
CA ASP A 93 -8.36 14.57 -3.61
C ASP A 93 -9.05 15.78 -2.98
N ARG A 94 -10.11 15.58 -2.18
CA ARG A 94 -10.71 16.65 -1.36
C ARG A 94 -9.81 17.13 -0.22
N ALA A 95 -9.01 16.24 0.36
CA ALA A 95 -8.13 16.55 1.48
C ALA A 95 -6.85 17.26 1.03
N VAL A 96 -6.40 17.10 -0.22
CA VAL A 96 -5.21 17.77 -0.73
C VAL A 96 -5.38 19.30 -0.69
N VAL A 97 -4.44 19.98 -0.05
CA VAL A 97 -4.40 21.44 0.00
C VAL A 97 -3.63 21.96 -1.23
N ALA A 98 -4.25 22.83 -2.02
CA ALA A 98 -3.62 23.46 -3.19
C ALA A 98 -2.31 24.19 -2.78
N GLY A 99 -1.19 23.78 -3.36
CA GLY A 99 0.15 24.34 -3.07
C GLY A 99 1.27 23.32 -2.89
N GLY A 100 0.98 22.08 -2.45
CA GLY A 100 1.99 21.00 -2.33
C GLY A 100 2.19 20.16 -3.61
N GLN A 101 1.17 20.23 -4.48
CA GLN A 101 1.04 19.66 -5.84
C GLN A 101 2.22 19.76 -6.79
N ASP A 102 2.38 21.02 -7.17
CA ASP A 102 2.92 21.49 -8.43
C ASP A 102 3.96 22.57 -8.16
N ASP A 103 4.49 22.65 -6.94
CA ASP A 103 5.69 23.42 -6.70
C ASP A 103 6.87 22.61 -7.26
N PRO A 104 7.45 23.00 -8.42
CA PRO A 104 8.62 22.32 -8.95
C PRO A 104 9.82 22.36 -7.97
N ALA A 105 9.78 23.22 -6.94
CA ALA A 105 10.78 23.26 -5.89
C ALA A 105 10.65 22.14 -4.84
N SER A 106 9.49 21.47 -4.73
CA SER A 106 9.23 20.45 -3.68
C SER A 106 8.60 19.15 -4.23
N PRO A 107 9.25 18.44 -5.16
CA PRO A 107 8.72 17.20 -5.71
C PRO A 107 8.56 16.13 -4.60
N GLY A 108 7.39 15.51 -4.53
CA GLY A 108 7.09 14.43 -3.59
C GLY A 108 6.61 14.89 -2.21
N VAL A 109 6.19 16.15 -2.06
CA VAL A 109 5.48 16.63 -0.88
C VAL A 109 3.96 16.52 -1.11
N VAL A 110 3.23 16.04 -0.10
CA VAL A 110 1.77 15.95 -0.08
C VAL A 110 1.26 16.63 1.18
N GLU A 111 0.49 17.69 1.01
CA GLU A 111 -0.12 18.45 2.09
C GLU A 111 -1.62 18.14 2.15
N LEU A 112 -2.10 17.70 3.32
CA LEU A 112 -3.49 17.29 3.52
C LEU A 112 -4.17 18.08 4.64
N ASP A 113 -5.43 18.44 4.44
CA ASP A 113 -6.30 18.99 5.47
C ASP A 113 -6.73 17.89 6.45
N VAL A 114 -6.33 18.06 7.71
CA VAL A 114 -6.61 17.08 8.77
C VAL A 114 -8.10 17.06 9.11
N GLY A 115 -8.81 18.19 8.99
CA GLY A 115 -10.24 18.27 9.28
C GLY A 115 -11.06 17.35 8.36
N THR A 116 -10.79 17.43 7.06
CA THR A 116 -11.39 16.60 6.02
C THR A 116 -11.14 15.11 6.27
N LEU A 117 -9.90 14.73 6.60
CA LEU A 117 -9.57 13.35 6.92
C LEU A 117 -10.22 12.86 8.22
N ALA A 118 -10.18 13.68 9.28
CA ALA A 118 -10.71 13.34 10.60
C ALA A 118 -12.23 13.13 10.58
N ALA A 119 -12.95 13.88 9.74
CA ALA A 119 -14.40 13.72 9.54
C ALA A 119 -14.79 12.43 8.81
N ALA A 120 -13.86 11.81 8.07
CA ALA A 120 -14.14 10.61 7.29
C ALA A 120 -14.19 9.34 8.17
N HIS A 121 -14.90 8.31 7.66
CA HIS A 121 -14.89 6.99 8.28
C HIS A 121 -13.47 6.40 8.34
N PRO A 122 -13.05 5.71 9.44
CA PRO A 122 -11.68 5.19 9.57
C PRO A 122 -11.23 4.24 8.45
N ALA A 123 -12.16 3.55 7.79
CA ALA A 123 -11.83 2.68 6.65
C ALA A 123 -11.38 3.46 5.41
N LEU A 124 -11.98 4.63 5.17
CA LEU A 124 -11.63 5.52 4.05
C LEU A 124 -10.40 6.34 4.39
N ARG A 125 -10.34 6.91 5.60
CA ARG A 125 -9.19 7.70 6.06
C ARG A 125 -7.88 6.91 5.95
N ARG A 126 -7.83 5.66 6.44
CA ARG A 126 -6.62 4.82 6.35
C ARG A 126 -6.20 4.52 4.92
N ARG A 127 -7.16 4.28 4.01
CA ARG A 127 -6.88 4.08 2.57
C ARG A 127 -6.37 5.35 1.91
N ALA A 128 -6.99 6.50 2.18
CA ALA A 128 -6.54 7.80 1.69
C ALA A 128 -5.12 8.13 2.19
N LEU A 129 -4.81 7.86 3.46
CA LEU A 129 -3.47 8.03 4.03
C LEU A 129 -2.43 7.11 3.38
N ARG A 130 -2.79 5.85 3.09
CA ARG A 130 -1.91 4.94 2.35
C ARG A 130 -1.62 5.49 0.95
N ALA A 131 -2.66 5.89 0.22
CA ALA A 131 -2.51 6.47 -1.11
C ALA A 131 -1.71 7.79 -1.10
N ALA A 132 -1.88 8.62 -0.08
CA ALA A 132 -1.07 9.83 0.12
C ALA A 132 0.41 9.52 0.33
N ALA A 133 0.73 8.52 1.16
CA ALA A 133 2.10 8.09 1.39
C ALA A 133 2.77 7.57 0.11
N LEU A 134 2.04 6.84 -0.73
CA LEU A 134 2.51 6.43 -2.06
C LEU A 134 2.74 7.64 -2.99
N ARG A 135 1.82 8.62 -3.01
CA ARG A 135 1.99 9.88 -3.76
C ARG A 135 3.20 10.69 -3.28
N ALA A 136 3.50 10.65 -1.97
CA ALA A 136 4.69 11.27 -1.38
C ALA A 136 5.99 10.48 -1.65
N GLY A 137 5.91 9.35 -2.36
CA GLY A 137 7.07 8.58 -2.79
C GLY A 137 7.52 7.48 -1.83
N CYS A 138 6.63 6.97 -0.96
CA CYS A 138 6.89 5.73 -0.23
C CYS A 138 6.86 4.53 -1.20
N PRO A 139 7.79 3.57 -1.11
CA PRO A 139 7.74 2.33 -1.87
C PRO A 139 6.56 1.45 -1.41
N ASP A 140 5.76 0.99 -2.37
CA ASP A 140 4.55 0.19 -2.10
C ASP A 140 4.85 -1.12 -1.37
N GLY A 141 5.99 -1.76 -1.68
CA GLY A 141 6.43 -3.02 -1.08
C GLY A 141 6.79 -2.93 0.41
N ASP A 142 7.12 -1.73 0.91
CA ASP A 142 7.55 -1.53 2.30
C ASP A 142 6.51 -0.76 3.13
N LEU A 143 5.45 -0.26 2.50
CA LEU A 143 4.39 0.49 3.17
C LEU A 143 3.37 -0.44 3.85
N PHE A 144 3.74 -0.90 5.05
CA PHE A 144 2.91 -1.78 5.88
C PHE A 144 1.83 -1.06 6.70
N ALA A 145 0.91 -1.86 7.26
CA ALA A 145 -0.21 -1.41 8.09
C ALA A 145 0.22 -0.57 9.31
N VAL A 146 1.41 -0.84 9.87
CA VAL A 146 1.97 -0.08 11.00
C VAL A 146 2.24 1.38 10.63
N HIS A 147 2.69 1.66 9.40
CA HIS A 147 2.93 3.02 8.92
C HIS A 147 1.61 3.77 8.74
N VAL A 148 0.61 3.11 8.15
CA VAL A 148 -0.73 3.69 7.97
C VAL A 148 -1.40 3.98 9.32
N ALA A 149 -1.22 3.09 10.30
CA ALA A 149 -1.73 3.31 11.66
C ALA A 149 -1.05 4.50 12.34
N ALA A 150 0.27 4.67 12.14
CA ALA A 150 1.00 5.83 12.67
C ALA A 150 0.53 7.15 12.04
N LEU A 151 0.26 7.15 10.72
CA LEU A 151 -0.36 8.30 10.03
C LEU A 151 -1.77 8.59 10.57
N ASP A 152 -2.59 7.56 10.75
CA ASP A 152 -3.95 7.70 11.27
C ASP A 152 -3.95 8.30 12.68
N ALA A 153 -2.96 7.96 13.51
CA ALA A 153 -2.79 8.53 14.84
C ALA A 153 -2.50 10.04 14.81
N LEU A 154 -1.72 10.53 13.84
CA LEU A 154 -1.49 11.97 13.64
C LEU A 154 -2.79 12.73 13.32
N VAL A 155 -3.73 12.08 12.65
CA VAL A 155 -5.03 12.67 12.31
C VAL A 155 -6.02 12.57 13.48
N ALA A 156 -6.30 11.34 13.93
CA ALA A 156 -7.43 11.03 14.80
C ALA A 156 -7.13 11.07 16.30
N ARG A 157 -5.85 10.99 16.69
CA ARG A 157 -5.44 10.86 18.10
C ARG A 157 -4.37 11.87 18.49
N TRP A 158 -4.38 13.04 17.87
CA TRP A 158 -3.31 14.02 18.09
C TRP A 158 -3.26 14.55 19.52
N ARG A 159 -2.06 14.50 20.12
CA ARG A 159 -1.74 14.95 21.48
C ARG A 159 -0.35 15.60 21.55
N GLY A 160 0.10 16.21 20.46
CA GLY A 160 1.47 16.76 20.34
C GLY A 160 2.51 15.70 19.99
N GLN A 161 2.15 14.68 19.18
CA GLN A 161 3.11 13.69 18.73
C GLN A 161 4.21 14.33 17.88
N GLY A 162 5.41 13.77 17.97
CA GLY A 162 6.45 14.04 17.01
C GLY A 162 6.11 13.51 15.61
N PRO A 163 6.90 13.91 14.61
CA PRO A 163 6.76 13.41 13.24
C PRO A 163 7.04 11.89 13.16
N VAL A 164 6.35 11.24 12.22
CA VAL A 164 6.42 9.79 11.96
C VAL A 164 7.36 9.53 10.78
N HIS A 165 8.21 8.51 10.91
CA HIS A 165 9.05 8.03 9.82
C HIS A 165 8.31 7.01 8.96
N LEU A 166 8.46 7.13 7.65
CA LEU A 166 7.86 6.28 6.64
C LEU A 166 8.95 5.69 5.73
N PRO A 167 8.69 4.55 5.07
CA PRO A 167 9.63 3.94 4.13
C PRO A 167 10.04 4.89 2.99
N GLY A 168 11.25 4.70 2.47
CA GLY A 168 11.79 5.50 1.36
C GLY A 168 12.22 6.92 1.76
N ASP A 169 12.78 7.07 2.97
CA ASP A 169 13.22 8.34 3.55
C ASP A 169 12.11 9.41 3.52
N ARG A 170 10.89 8.99 3.86
CA ARG A 170 9.74 9.88 3.98
C ARG A 170 9.41 10.13 5.44
N ARG A 171 8.81 11.29 5.70
CA ARG A 171 8.37 11.74 7.01
C ARG A 171 6.97 12.31 6.90
N ALA A 172 6.18 12.09 7.94
CA ALA A 172 4.89 12.73 8.10
C ALA A 172 4.86 13.55 9.38
N SER A 173 4.34 14.77 9.32
CA SER A 173 4.18 15.64 10.48
C SER A 173 2.83 16.35 10.42
N ARG A 174 2.28 16.67 11.58
CA ARG A 174 1.06 17.48 11.67
C ARG A 174 1.41 18.84 12.25
N SER A 175 1.00 19.90 11.57
CA SER A 175 1.15 21.29 12.02
C SER A 175 -0.06 22.12 11.60
N CYS A 176 -0.59 22.94 12.51
CA CYS A 176 -1.68 23.89 12.22
C CYS A 176 -2.88 23.30 11.46
N GLY A 177 -3.26 22.05 11.76
CA GLY A 177 -4.38 21.37 11.07
C GLY A 177 -4.05 20.80 9.69
N ARG A 178 -2.78 20.85 9.25
CA ARG A 178 -2.28 20.18 8.06
C ARG A 178 -1.45 18.96 8.42
N LEU A 179 -1.52 17.94 7.57
CA LEU A 179 -0.65 16.77 7.60
C LEU A 179 0.26 16.85 6.37
N SER A 180 1.55 17.04 6.62
CA SER A 180 2.60 17.11 5.61
C SER A 180 3.25 15.73 5.48
N LEU A 181 3.34 15.20 4.27
CA LEU A 181 4.11 13.99 3.94
C LEU A 181 5.15 14.33 2.89
N GLY A 182 6.40 13.97 3.09
CA GLY A 182 7.46 14.27 2.13
C GLY A 182 8.83 13.78 2.58
N PRO A 183 9.93 14.15 1.90
CA PRO A 183 11.26 13.98 2.47
C PRO A 183 11.38 14.72 3.82
N PRO A 184 12.24 14.28 4.75
CA PRO A 184 12.49 15.04 5.97
C PRO A 184 13.01 16.43 5.62
N ASP A 185 12.56 17.45 6.36
CA ASP A 185 13.14 18.79 6.25
C ASP A 185 14.66 18.70 6.39
N PRO A 186 15.42 19.45 5.56
CA PRO A 186 16.86 19.53 5.75
C PRO A 186 17.13 20.02 7.18
N PRO A 187 18.17 19.48 7.85
CA PRO A 187 18.53 19.96 9.17
C PRO A 187 18.71 21.48 9.12
N PRO A 188 18.30 22.23 10.15
CA PRO A 188 18.48 23.67 10.17
C PRO A 188 19.97 23.96 9.90
N GLY A 189 20.23 24.73 8.84
CA GLY A 189 21.59 25.09 8.44
C GLY A 189 22.33 25.74 9.62
N PRO A 190 23.67 25.66 9.68
CA PRO A 190 24.43 26.26 10.76
C PRO A 190 24.02 27.73 10.89
N SER A 191 23.57 28.14 12.08
CA SER A 191 23.21 29.52 12.36
C SER A 191 24.35 30.41 11.90
N ARG A 192 24.14 31.22 10.85
CA ARG A 192 25.13 32.21 10.43
C ARG A 192 25.26 33.20 11.58
N ARG A 193 26.27 33.01 12.41
CA ARG A 193 26.67 33.98 13.43
C ARG A 193 27.02 35.27 12.66
N PRO A 194 26.42 36.43 12.98
CA PRO A 194 26.79 37.67 12.32
C PRO A 194 28.30 37.89 12.47
N PRO A 195 28.99 38.39 11.43
CA PRO A 195 30.43 38.65 11.50
C PRO A 195 30.69 39.56 12.70
N ARG A 196 31.71 39.21 13.50
CA ARG A 196 32.17 40.08 14.59
C ARG A 196 32.53 41.45 13.99
N PRO A 197 32.06 42.56 14.58
CA PRO A 197 32.52 43.87 14.15
C PRO A 197 34.04 43.95 14.28
N ALA A 198 34.70 44.53 13.29
CA ALA A 198 36.14 44.70 13.27
C ALA A 198 36.59 45.49 14.52
N PRO A 199 37.73 45.15 15.13
CA PRO A 199 38.27 45.94 16.23
C PRO A 199 38.55 47.36 15.75
N ALA A 200 38.15 48.35 16.55
CA ALA A 200 38.43 49.75 16.28
C ALA A 200 39.95 49.98 16.18
N PRO A 201 40.41 50.86 15.28
CA PRO A 201 41.82 51.22 15.19
C PRO A 201 42.29 51.82 16.53
N GLN A 202 43.42 51.33 17.02
CA GLN A 202 44.11 51.90 18.19
C GLN A 202 44.90 53.13 17.73
N GLU A 203 44.65 54.27 18.37
CA GLU A 203 45.51 55.48 18.30
C GLU A 203 46.73 55.33 19.22
#